data_AF-A0A7V4F3F2-F1
#
_entry.id   AF-A0A7V4F3F2-F1
#
_cell.length_a   1.000
_cell.length_b   1.000
_cell.length_c   1.000
_cell.angle_alpha   90.00
_cell.angle_beta   90.00
_cell.angle_gamma   90.00
#
_symmetry.space_group_name_H-M   'P 1'
#
loop_
_entity.id
_entity.type
_entity.pdbx_description
1 polymer ?
#
loop_
_entity_poly.entity_id
_entity_poly.type
_entity_poly.pdbx_seq_one_letter_code
_entity_poly.pdbx_strand_id
1 'polypeptide(L)'
;MQNIINIKSGHAKENRTRWNRLRVRILSLPVVALALLLGGSGCTDLDETIYDKLTPDQYGQTEAEIETIVGRAYATLRGYRNEEGPHFPTEFVWFLNEVASDEATIPTRGTDWYDKGVYHEIQRHKVKPSNDVVLKTWEYLYSGVAAVNGIIFMVDNSQLSDAAKAKVKAELRGLR
;
A
#
# COMPACT_ATOMS: atom_id res chain seq x y z
N MET A 1 10.62 -53.17 65.42
CA MET A 1 9.90 -51.94 65.80
C MET A 1 10.23 -50.71 64.94
N GLN A 2 11.26 -50.74 64.07
CA GLN A 2 11.63 -49.58 63.24
C GLN A 2 10.66 -49.26 62.08
N ASN A 3 9.95 -50.26 61.55
CA ASN A 3 9.06 -50.08 60.38
C ASN A 3 7.78 -49.28 60.68
N ILE A 4 7.27 -49.30 61.91
CA ILE A 4 6.00 -48.63 62.26
C ILE A 4 6.18 -47.11 62.47
N ILE A 5 7.37 -46.69 62.92
CA ILE A 5 7.68 -45.27 63.17
C ILE A 5 7.90 -44.52 61.85
N ASN A 6 8.53 -45.16 60.85
CA ASN A 6 8.74 -44.56 59.53
C ASN A 6 7.43 -44.33 58.75
N ILE A 7 6.44 -45.22 58.91
CA ILE A 7 5.13 -45.10 58.25
C ILE A 7 4.33 -43.90 58.81
N LYS A 8 4.34 -43.69 60.14
CA LYS A 8 3.65 -42.55 60.77
C LYS A 8 4.28 -41.19 60.45
N SER A 9 5.61 -41.13 60.32
CA SER A 9 6.36 -39.93 59.92
C SER A 9 6.09 -39.52 58.47
N GLY A 10 6.01 -40.50 57.54
CA GLY A 10 5.70 -40.27 56.13
C GLY A 10 4.29 -39.71 55.92
N HIS A 11 3.27 -40.33 56.53
CA HIS A 11 1.87 -39.88 56.42
C HIS A 11 1.64 -38.45 56.96
N ALA A 12 2.33 -38.05 58.04
CA ALA A 12 2.20 -36.70 58.58
C ALA A 12 2.81 -35.61 57.67
N LYS A 13 3.91 -35.92 56.96
CA LYS A 13 4.54 -35.01 55.99
C LYS A 13 3.74 -34.91 54.69
N GLU A 14 3.18 -36.02 54.22
CA GLU A 14 2.32 -36.07 53.03
C GLU A 14 1.02 -35.28 53.25
N ASN A 15 0.38 -35.44 54.40
CA ASN A 15 -0.80 -34.64 54.74
C ASN A 15 -0.48 -33.15 54.84
N ARG A 16 0.62 -32.75 55.49
CA ARG A 16 1.02 -31.34 55.61
C ARG A 16 1.30 -30.68 54.24
N THR A 17 1.95 -31.40 53.32
CA THR A 17 2.19 -30.91 51.95
C THR A 17 0.93 -30.88 51.10
N ARG A 18 -0.03 -31.78 51.31
CA ARG A 18 -1.35 -31.77 50.66
C ARG A 18 -2.21 -30.59 51.15
N TRP A 19 -2.21 -30.30 52.46
CA TRP A 19 -2.89 -29.13 53.03
C TRP A 19 -2.28 -27.80 52.57
N ASN A 20 -0.95 -27.70 52.46
CA ASN A 20 -0.30 -26.50 51.92
C ASN A 20 -0.58 -26.31 50.42
N ARG A 21 -0.61 -27.38 49.62
CA ARG A 21 -0.98 -27.31 48.20
C ARG A 21 -2.46 -26.92 48.00
N LEU A 22 -3.37 -27.41 48.84
CA LEU A 22 -4.77 -26.98 48.81
C LEU A 22 -4.92 -25.51 49.23
N ARG A 23 -4.23 -25.06 50.29
CA ARG A 23 -4.26 -23.66 50.73
C ARG A 23 -3.74 -22.70 49.66
N VAL A 24 -2.63 -23.03 49.00
CA VAL A 24 -2.08 -22.21 47.90
C VAL A 24 -3.03 -22.18 46.70
N ARG A 25 -3.68 -23.30 46.34
CA ARG A 25 -4.69 -23.33 45.26
C ARG A 25 -5.95 -22.51 45.58
N ILE A 26 -6.44 -22.58 46.82
CA ILE A 26 -7.63 -21.84 47.27
C ILE A 26 -7.33 -20.32 47.39
N LEU A 27 -6.13 -19.95 47.82
CA LEU A 27 -5.71 -18.54 47.93
C LEU A 27 -5.29 -17.91 46.59
N SER A 28 -4.87 -18.70 45.60
CA SER A 28 -4.47 -18.19 44.26
C SER A 28 -5.65 -17.97 43.31
N LEU A 29 -6.76 -18.72 43.46
CA LEU A 29 -7.98 -18.54 42.67
C LEU A 29 -8.57 -17.11 42.68
N PRO A 30 -8.75 -16.45 43.84
CA PRO A 30 -9.27 -15.07 43.87
C PRO A 30 -8.27 -14.04 43.32
N VAL A 31 -6.96 -14.30 43.43
CA VAL A 31 -5.91 -13.41 42.88
C VAL A 31 -5.91 -13.45 41.35
N VAL A 32 -6.07 -14.64 40.76
CA VAL A 32 -6.20 -14.80 39.30
C VAL A 32 -7.49 -14.17 38.79
N ALA A 33 -8.61 -14.33 39.51
CA ALA A 33 -9.88 -13.71 39.14
C ALA A 33 -9.83 -12.17 39.19
N LEU A 34 -9.16 -11.61 40.20
CA LEU A 34 -8.96 -10.16 40.32
C LEU A 34 -8.05 -9.61 39.21
N ALA A 35 -7.00 -10.34 38.82
CA ALA A 35 -6.13 -9.96 37.72
C ALA A 35 -6.87 -9.96 36.36
N LEU A 36 -7.78 -10.92 36.14
CA LEU A 36 -8.64 -10.96 34.95
C LEU A 36 -9.67 -9.82 34.91
N LEU A 37 -10.22 -9.42 36.07
CA LEU A 37 -11.16 -8.30 36.16
C LEU A 37 -10.47 -6.94 35.94
N LEU A 38 -9.22 -6.78 36.39
CA LEU A 38 -8.42 -5.56 36.19
C LEU A 38 -7.85 -5.44 34.77
N GLY A 39 -7.71 -6.54 34.03
CA GLY A 39 -7.19 -6.55 32.66
C GLY A 39 -8.23 -6.29 31.56
N GLY A 40 -9.53 -6.41 31.87
CA GLY A 40 -10.62 -6.25 30.90
C GLY A 40 -11.21 -4.83 30.79
N SER A 41 -10.83 -3.92 31.69
CA SER A 41 -11.32 -2.54 31.73
C SER A 41 -10.28 -1.55 31.19
N GLY A 42 -9.70 -1.86 30.02
CA GLY A 42 -8.93 -0.88 29.26
C GLY A 42 -9.85 -0.18 28.26
N CYS A 43 -9.89 1.15 28.25
CA CYS A 43 -10.39 1.91 27.11
C CYS A 43 -9.47 1.62 25.92
N THR A 44 -9.82 0.64 25.08
CA THR A 44 -9.17 0.43 23.79
C THR A 44 -9.91 1.23 22.74
N ASP A 45 -10.03 2.53 22.96
CA ASP A 45 -10.31 3.45 21.86
C ASP A 45 -8.98 3.67 21.14
N LEU A 46 -8.78 2.88 20.08
CA LEU A 46 -7.58 2.86 19.24
C LEU A 46 -7.84 3.60 17.91
N ASP A 47 -8.67 4.63 17.94
CA ASP A 47 -8.82 5.51 16.79
C ASP A 47 -7.55 6.38 16.67
N GLU A 48 -6.75 6.09 15.64
CA GLU A 48 -5.57 6.88 15.30
C GLU A 48 -6.00 8.25 14.76
N THR A 49 -5.69 9.31 15.51
CA THR A 49 -5.83 10.67 15.00
C THR A 49 -4.63 10.97 14.10
N ILE A 50 -4.81 10.79 12.79
CA ILE A 50 -3.77 11.06 11.80
C ILE A 50 -3.69 12.58 11.57
N TYR A 51 -2.69 13.23 12.18
CA TYR A 51 -2.49 14.69 12.08
C TYR A 51 -1.68 15.10 10.86
N ASP A 52 -0.89 14.19 10.29
CA ASP A 52 0.10 14.47 9.25
C ASP A 52 -0.35 14.09 7.84
N LYS A 53 -1.48 13.39 7.69
CA LYS A 53 -2.05 12.98 6.40
C LYS A 53 -3.52 13.33 6.34
N LEU A 54 -3.89 13.95 5.22
CA LEU A 54 -5.28 14.20 4.88
C LEU A 54 -5.91 12.90 4.41
N THR A 55 -6.96 12.47 5.09
CA THR A 55 -7.76 11.32 4.66
C THR A 55 -8.76 11.76 3.57
N PRO A 56 -9.24 10.85 2.69
CA PRO A 56 -10.20 11.19 1.64
C PRO A 56 -11.54 11.76 2.17
N ASP A 57 -11.90 11.41 3.40
CA ASP A 57 -13.06 11.96 4.12
C ASP A 57 -12.83 13.40 4.58
N GLN A 58 -11.58 13.83 4.79
CA GLN A 58 -11.22 15.17 5.24
C GLN A 58 -10.85 16.13 4.12
N TYR A 59 -10.45 15.64 2.93
CA TYR A 59 -9.96 16.47 1.82
C TYR A 59 -10.55 16.05 0.47
N GLY A 60 -10.82 17.02 -0.39
CA GLY A 60 -11.49 16.79 -1.68
C GLY A 60 -13.00 16.85 -1.55
N GLN A 61 -13.50 17.66 -0.61
CA GLN A 61 -14.92 17.84 -0.37
C GLN A 61 -15.44 19.09 -1.08
N THR A 62 -14.62 20.14 -1.10
CA THR A 62 -14.96 21.43 -1.72
C THR A 62 -14.43 21.54 -3.15
N GLU A 63 -14.97 22.47 -3.93
CA GLU A 63 -14.52 22.73 -5.30
C GLU A 63 -13.04 23.10 -5.37
N ALA A 64 -12.57 23.99 -4.48
CA ALA A 64 -11.17 24.40 -4.45
C ALA A 64 -10.21 23.23 -4.14
N GLU A 65 -10.60 22.30 -3.26
CA GLU A 65 -9.80 21.10 -2.99
C GLU A 65 -9.84 20.10 -4.15
N ILE A 66 -10.98 19.96 -4.82
CA ILE A 66 -11.07 19.11 -6.00
C ILE A 66 -10.20 19.67 -7.13
N GLU A 67 -10.12 20.99 -7.31
CA GLU A 67 -9.22 21.60 -8.29
C GLU A 67 -7.74 21.25 -8.06
N THR A 68 -7.27 21.25 -6.80
CA THR A 68 -5.89 20.85 -6.50
C THR A 68 -5.65 19.36 -6.77
N ILE A 69 -6.66 18.52 -6.53
CA ILE A 69 -6.60 17.07 -6.82
C ILE A 69 -6.58 16.82 -8.32
N VAL A 70 -7.40 17.53 -9.11
CA VAL A 70 -7.44 17.42 -10.58
C VAL A 70 -6.08 17.78 -11.19
N GLY A 71 -5.33 18.71 -10.59
CA GLY A 71 -3.96 19.01 -11.01
C GLY A 71 -3.03 17.79 -11.05
N ARG A 72 -3.26 16.78 -10.18
CA ARG A 72 -2.50 15.52 -10.21
C ARG A 72 -2.82 14.67 -11.45
N ALA A 73 -4.05 14.74 -11.98
CA ALA A 73 -4.41 14.06 -13.22
C ALA A 73 -3.57 14.59 -14.38
N TYR A 74 -3.42 15.91 -14.49
CA TYR A 74 -2.56 16.50 -15.53
C TYR A 74 -1.07 16.23 -15.30
N ALA A 75 -0.64 16.07 -14.05
CA ALA A 75 0.75 15.77 -13.74
C ALA A 75 1.19 14.42 -14.34
N THR A 76 0.28 13.46 -14.56
CA THR A 76 0.61 12.17 -15.19
C THR A 76 1.06 12.33 -16.64
N LEU A 77 0.63 13.39 -17.33
CA LEU A 77 1.08 13.67 -18.70
C LEU A 77 2.58 13.98 -18.76
N ARG A 78 3.18 14.44 -17.66
CA ARG A 78 4.62 14.76 -17.59
C ARG A 78 5.52 13.54 -17.42
N GLY A 79 4.94 12.38 -17.18
CA GLY A 79 5.68 11.16 -16.88
C GLY A 79 5.16 10.44 -15.65
N TYR A 80 5.83 9.35 -15.32
CA TYR A 80 5.57 8.57 -14.12
C TYR A 80 6.89 8.29 -13.38
N ARG A 81 6.82 7.71 -12.19
CA ARG A 81 7.98 7.36 -11.40
C ARG A 81 7.79 5.96 -10.83
N ASN A 82 8.81 5.12 -10.95
CA ASN A 82 8.87 3.79 -10.34
C ASN A 82 10.19 3.66 -9.55
N GLU A 83 10.56 2.43 -9.19
CA GLU A 83 11.78 2.13 -8.41
C GLU A 83 13.08 2.50 -9.13
N GLU A 84 13.07 2.57 -10.45
CA GLU A 84 14.23 2.90 -11.28
C GLU A 84 14.43 4.42 -11.41
N GLY A 85 13.40 5.22 -11.12
CA GLY A 85 13.46 6.67 -11.18
C GLY A 85 12.28 7.31 -11.91
N PRO A 86 12.41 8.61 -12.27
CA PRO A 86 11.44 9.31 -13.11
C PRO A 86 11.56 8.87 -14.58
N HIS A 87 10.42 8.68 -15.23
CA HIS A 87 10.28 8.26 -16.62
C HIS A 87 9.49 9.31 -17.39
N PHE A 88 10.06 9.80 -18.49
CA PHE A 88 9.48 10.89 -19.26
C PHE A 88 8.83 10.39 -20.56
N PRO A 89 7.73 11.01 -21.00
CA PRO A 89 7.01 10.57 -22.20
C PRO A 89 7.84 10.69 -23.49
N THR A 90 8.88 11.53 -23.51
CA THR A 90 9.78 11.63 -24.67
C THR A 90 10.46 10.30 -25.00
N GLU A 91 10.86 9.53 -23.99
CA GLU A 91 11.63 8.30 -24.18
C GLU A 91 10.77 7.09 -24.53
N PHE A 92 9.52 7.04 -24.07
CA PHE A 92 8.69 5.86 -24.21
C PHE A 92 7.45 6.10 -25.06
N VAL A 93 6.92 7.31 -25.12
CA VAL A 93 5.81 7.64 -26.03
C VAL A 93 6.37 8.12 -27.37
N TRP A 94 7.23 9.14 -27.37
CA TRP A 94 7.74 9.69 -28.63
C TRP A 94 8.69 8.72 -29.34
N PHE A 95 9.75 8.21 -28.66
CA PHE A 95 10.66 7.25 -29.32
C PHE A 95 9.97 5.98 -29.80
N LEU A 96 9.04 5.40 -29.03
CA LEU A 96 8.37 4.19 -29.47
C LEU A 96 7.61 4.41 -30.79
N ASN A 97 6.83 5.48 -30.89
CA ASN A 97 6.02 5.75 -32.07
C ASN A 97 6.89 6.10 -33.28
N GLU A 98 7.91 6.92 -33.09
CA GLU A 98 8.72 7.49 -34.17
C GLU A 98 9.78 6.52 -34.68
N VAL A 99 10.35 5.72 -33.78
CA VAL A 99 11.28 4.65 -34.18
C VAL A 99 10.54 3.46 -34.76
N ALA A 100 9.26 3.28 -34.43
CA ALA A 100 8.41 2.31 -35.11
C ALA A 100 7.92 2.80 -36.48
N SER A 101 8.02 4.10 -36.79
CA SER A 101 7.74 4.66 -38.11
C SER A 101 9.03 4.78 -38.94
N ASP A 102 8.90 5.32 -40.15
CA ASP A 102 10.02 5.69 -41.02
C ASP A 102 10.47 7.15 -40.83
N GLU A 103 9.88 7.88 -39.87
CA GLU A 103 10.13 9.31 -39.66
C GLU A 103 11.40 9.58 -38.84
N ALA A 104 11.78 8.67 -37.93
CA ALA A 104 12.96 8.81 -37.11
C ALA A 104 13.76 7.49 -36.96
N THR A 105 15.03 7.63 -36.58
CA THR A 105 15.90 6.50 -36.23
C THR A 105 16.84 6.87 -35.10
N ILE A 106 17.06 5.94 -34.17
CA ILE A 106 18.03 6.08 -33.08
C ILE A 106 19.20 5.14 -33.38
N PRO A 107 20.26 5.63 -34.06
CA PRO A 107 21.41 4.82 -34.40
C PRO A 107 22.32 4.64 -33.18
N THR A 108 23.00 3.51 -33.12
CA THR A 108 24.13 3.34 -32.19
C THR A 108 25.30 4.21 -32.61
N ARG A 109 25.82 4.99 -31.67
CA ARG A 109 26.89 5.98 -31.89
C ARG A 109 28.07 5.64 -31.00
N GLY A 110 29.00 4.84 -31.51
CA GLY A 110 30.14 4.36 -30.71
C GLY A 110 29.65 3.49 -29.57
N THR A 111 29.89 3.92 -28.32
CA THR A 111 29.42 3.23 -27.10
C THR A 111 27.99 3.62 -26.70
N ASP A 112 27.45 4.69 -27.26
CA ASP A 112 26.16 5.25 -26.84
C ASP A 112 25.01 4.74 -27.74
N TRP A 113 23.79 4.76 -27.21
CA TRP A 113 22.54 4.48 -27.94
C TRP A 113 22.42 3.05 -28.50
N TYR A 114 23.24 2.11 -28.04
CA TYR A 114 22.94 0.70 -28.29
C TYR A 114 21.78 0.25 -27.39
N ASP A 115 21.81 0.58 -26.09
CA ASP A 115 20.76 0.30 -25.10
C ASP A 115 20.19 -1.12 -25.20
N LYS A 116 21.09 -2.10 -25.29
CA LYS A 116 20.77 -3.54 -25.44
C LYS A 116 19.98 -3.88 -26.72
N GLY A 117 19.93 -2.97 -27.68
CA GLY A 117 19.27 -3.12 -28.98
C GLY A 117 17.77 -2.79 -28.97
N VAL A 118 17.22 -2.21 -27.90
CA VAL A 118 15.76 -2.02 -27.75
C VAL A 118 15.15 -1.20 -28.90
N TYR A 119 15.82 -0.11 -29.31
CA TYR A 119 15.37 0.73 -30.43
C TYR A 119 15.51 0.03 -31.79
N HIS A 120 16.56 -0.80 -31.97
CA HIS A 120 16.76 -1.58 -33.20
C HIS A 120 15.67 -2.63 -33.36
N GLU A 121 15.23 -3.25 -32.27
CA GLU A 121 14.12 -4.21 -32.29
C GLU A 121 12.81 -3.54 -32.73
N ILE A 122 12.54 -2.33 -32.23
CA ILE A 122 11.37 -1.54 -32.61
C ILE A 122 11.44 -1.16 -34.09
N GLN A 123 12.54 -0.55 -34.53
CA GLN A 123 12.70 -0.08 -35.91
C GLN A 123 12.66 -1.20 -36.95
N ARG A 124 13.06 -2.42 -36.56
CA ARG A 124 13.01 -3.60 -37.44
C ARG A 124 11.72 -4.40 -37.29
N HIS A 125 10.78 -3.93 -36.47
CA HIS A 125 9.54 -4.64 -36.11
C HIS A 125 9.78 -6.08 -35.63
N LYS A 126 10.84 -6.29 -34.84
CA LYS A 126 11.21 -7.58 -34.22
C LYS A 126 11.21 -7.46 -32.69
N VAL A 127 10.20 -6.78 -32.16
CA VAL A 127 10.06 -6.47 -30.74
C VAL A 127 9.90 -7.77 -29.93
N LYS A 128 10.75 -7.95 -28.93
CA LYS A 128 10.64 -9.05 -27.98
C LYS A 128 9.66 -8.72 -26.86
N PRO A 129 9.05 -9.73 -26.21
CA PRO A 129 8.22 -9.49 -25.01
C PRO A 129 8.97 -8.80 -23.87
N SER A 130 10.30 -8.92 -23.82
CA SER A 130 11.17 -8.28 -22.82
C SER A 130 11.71 -6.92 -23.25
N ASN A 131 11.15 -6.29 -24.30
CA ASN A 131 11.61 -5.00 -24.76
C ASN A 131 11.21 -3.90 -23.75
N ASP A 132 12.20 -3.23 -23.20
CA ASP A 132 12.01 -2.31 -22.08
C ASP A 132 11.19 -1.07 -22.47
N VAL A 133 11.41 -0.52 -23.65
CA VAL A 133 10.67 0.67 -24.13
C VAL A 133 9.17 0.39 -24.18
N VAL A 134 8.78 -0.80 -24.65
CA VAL A 134 7.36 -1.20 -24.67
C VAL A 134 6.80 -1.36 -23.26
N LEU A 135 7.55 -1.99 -22.35
CA LEU A 135 7.14 -2.14 -20.95
C LEU A 135 6.93 -0.78 -20.28
N LYS A 136 7.89 0.15 -20.41
CA LYS A 136 7.80 1.49 -19.82
C LYS A 136 6.67 2.32 -20.42
N THR A 137 6.40 2.17 -21.71
CA THR A 137 5.22 2.79 -22.35
C THR A 137 3.93 2.27 -21.74
N TRP A 138 3.82 0.95 -21.57
CA TRP A 138 2.66 0.33 -20.94
C TRP A 138 2.48 0.82 -19.50
N GLU A 139 3.54 0.80 -18.70
CA GLU A 139 3.54 1.31 -17.33
C GLU A 139 3.12 2.77 -17.25
N TYR A 140 3.62 3.62 -18.14
CA TYR A 140 3.24 5.03 -18.23
C TYR A 140 1.73 5.20 -18.46
N LEU A 141 1.19 4.53 -19.49
CA LEU A 141 -0.23 4.64 -19.84
C LEU A 141 -1.12 4.16 -18.69
N TYR A 142 -0.82 3.00 -18.10
CA TYR A 142 -1.64 2.44 -17.02
C TYR A 142 -1.47 3.16 -15.69
N SER A 143 -0.30 3.74 -15.41
CA SER A 143 -0.11 4.60 -14.24
C SER A 143 -1.00 5.85 -14.34
N GLY A 144 -1.08 6.44 -15.54
CA GLY A 144 -1.99 7.56 -15.81
C GLY A 144 -3.46 7.16 -15.61
N VAL A 145 -3.90 6.07 -16.24
CA VAL A 145 -5.28 5.55 -16.11
C VAL A 145 -5.63 5.26 -14.65
N ALA A 146 -4.74 4.61 -13.90
CA ALA A 146 -4.96 4.29 -12.49
C ALA A 146 -5.09 5.55 -11.63
N ALA A 147 -4.21 6.54 -11.83
CA ALA A 147 -4.26 7.80 -11.11
C ALA A 147 -5.57 8.57 -11.39
N VAL A 148 -5.96 8.67 -12.66
CA VAL A 148 -7.21 9.35 -13.06
C VAL A 148 -8.44 8.64 -12.49
N ASN A 149 -8.47 7.30 -12.52
CA ASN A 149 -9.56 6.53 -11.91
C ASN A 149 -9.67 6.79 -10.39
N GLY A 150 -8.54 6.87 -9.69
CA GLY A 150 -8.52 7.24 -8.27
C GLY A 150 -9.08 8.64 -8.02
N ILE A 151 -8.80 9.59 -8.91
CA ILE A 151 -9.33 10.95 -8.80
C ILE A 151 -10.83 10.99 -9.10
N ILE A 152 -11.30 10.27 -10.12
CA ILE A 152 -12.74 10.14 -10.40
C ILE A 152 -13.47 9.58 -9.18
N PHE A 153 -12.90 8.57 -8.51
CA PHE A 153 -13.47 8.04 -7.27
C PHE A 153 -13.57 9.09 -6.16
N MET A 154 -12.55 9.92 -5.96
CA MET A 154 -12.60 11.03 -5.00
C MET A 154 -13.69 12.05 -5.37
N VAL A 155 -13.79 12.41 -6.65
CA VAL A 155 -14.83 13.35 -7.15
C VAL A 155 -16.23 12.80 -6.93
N ASP A 156 -16.46 11.50 -7.18
CA ASP A 156 -17.76 10.85 -6.98
C ASP A 156 -18.19 10.89 -5.50
N ASN A 157 -17.25 10.75 -4.57
CA ASN A 157 -17.50 10.77 -3.12
C ASN A 157 -17.43 12.16 -2.47
N SER A 158 -17.22 13.23 -3.24
CA SER A 158 -17.15 14.60 -2.72
C SER A 158 -18.53 15.20 -2.43
N GLN A 159 -18.56 16.35 -1.75
CA GLN A 159 -19.77 17.15 -1.48
C GLN A 159 -20.16 18.09 -2.64
N LEU A 160 -19.49 18.00 -3.79
CA LEU A 160 -19.84 18.77 -4.99
C LEU A 160 -21.27 18.48 -5.47
N SER A 161 -21.88 19.48 -6.12
CA SER A 161 -23.14 19.28 -6.84
C SER A 161 -22.96 18.31 -8.02
N ASP A 162 -24.02 17.62 -8.42
CA ASP A 162 -23.96 16.69 -9.56
C ASP A 162 -23.50 17.36 -10.85
N ALA A 163 -23.88 18.62 -11.07
CA ALA A 163 -23.43 19.41 -12.21
C ALA A 163 -21.91 19.67 -12.18
N ALA A 164 -21.37 20.02 -11.01
CA ALA A 164 -19.92 20.23 -10.84
C ALA A 164 -19.14 18.91 -10.98
N LYS A 165 -19.62 17.82 -10.38
CA LYS A 165 -19.05 16.48 -10.55
C LYS A 165 -19.03 16.08 -12.02
N ALA A 166 -20.10 16.34 -12.77
CA ALA A 166 -20.18 16.01 -14.19
C ALA A 166 -19.11 16.77 -15.02
N LYS A 167 -18.92 18.08 -14.75
CA LYS A 167 -17.91 18.91 -15.41
C LYS A 167 -16.50 18.37 -15.15
N VAL A 168 -16.14 18.15 -13.89
CA VAL A 168 -14.81 17.63 -13.52
C VAL A 168 -14.59 16.23 -14.09
N LYS A 169 -15.58 15.35 -14.04
CA LYS A 169 -15.47 14.00 -14.62
C LYS A 169 -15.33 14.01 -16.14
N ALA A 170 -15.94 14.96 -16.84
CA ALA A 170 -15.77 15.08 -18.28
C ALA A 170 -14.31 15.38 -18.64
N GLU A 171 -13.67 16.29 -17.90
CA GLU A 171 -12.25 16.60 -18.04
C GLU A 171 -11.35 15.39 -17.73
N LEU A 172 -11.58 14.73 -16.59
CA LEU A 172 -10.81 13.54 -16.20
C LEU A 172 -10.97 12.39 -17.20
N ARG A 173 -12.17 12.21 -17.76
CA ARG A 173 -12.39 11.23 -18.84
C ARG A 173 -11.75 11.63 -20.16
N GLY A 174 -11.47 12.91 -20.38
CA GLY A 174 -10.67 13.36 -21.51
C GLY A 174 -9.20 12.95 -21.38
N LEU A 175 -8.68 12.87 -20.15
CA LEU A 175 -7.31 12.46 -19.87
C LEU A 175 -7.08 10.93 -19.90
N ARG A 176 -8.14 10.13 -19.79
CA ARG A 176 -8.10 8.66 -19.66
C ARG A 176 -8.73 7.96 -20.86
#